data_AF-A0A2G6E8I8-F1
#
_entry.id   AF-A0A2G6E8I8-F1
#
_cell.length_a   1.000
_cell.length_b   1.000
_cell.length_c   1.000
_cell.angle_alpha   90.00
_cell.angle_beta   90.00
_cell.angle_gamma   90.00
#
_symmetry.space_group_name_H-M   'P 1'
#
loop_
_entity.id
_entity.type
_entity.pdbx_description
1 polymer ?
#
loop_
_entity_poly.entity_id
_entity_poly.type
_entity_poly.pdbx_seq_one_letter_code
_entity_poly.pdbx_strand_id
1 'polypeptide(L)'
;MKLKFIIILLLFVKLTLAQELYVCESYSEDGKPVGVSNNIKIKPYGSAFYILLDNEKPLKDKSLFLFIDKFYDGKFKPFESKKLEVEKEDTWAVTSFEFKDPGVYEIYFLNSSQKRLTTQKLEVDFEEEYKSMRTKKTNNLGNVSFTGTNKSFIFCELVINNKPKNPLSILSLTQSEGKVFVYLNNNSPFGIEKIKVKFWKIDDNDENKEKLIDTKKYKIMPEWSDLFFSYDFDNIGTYRIEIYDYNNNFISANTLEVSN
;
A
#
# COMPACT_ATOMS: atom_id res chain seq x y z
N MET A 1 72.74 18.07 -5.00
CA MET A 1 71.76 19.06 -4.50
C MET A 1 70.46 18.89 -5.28
N LYS A 2 69.32 18.82 -4.57
CA LYS A 2 67.92 18.83 -5.07
C LYS A 2 67.45 17.51 -5.71
N LEU A 3 67.05 16.51 -4.93
CA LEU A 3 65.72 16.40 -4.29
C LEU A 3 64.57 16.69 -5.25
N LYS A 4 64.26 15.73 -6.13
CA LYS A 4 62.93 15.63 -6.75
C LYS A 4 62.16 14.54 -6.03
N PHE A 5 61.60 14.93 -4.88
CA PHE A 5 60.56 14.19 -4.19
C PHE A 5 59.36 14.10 -5.14
N ILE A 6 59.22 12.96 -5.82
CA ILE A 6 57.97 12.63 -6.50
C ILE A 6 56.97 12.38 -5.38
N ILE A 7 56.13 13.38 -5.19
CA ILE A 7 54.95 13.34 -4.33
C ILE A 7 54.06 12.22 -4.91
N ILE A 8 54.24 11.01 -4.39
CA ILE A 8 53.23 9.96 -4.40
C ILE A 8 52.15 10.47 -3.45
N LEU A 9 51.29 11.35 -3.98
CA LEU A 9 50.03 11.73 -3.38
C LEU A 9 49.18 10.46 -3.43
N LEU A 10 49.36 9.61 -2.41
CA LEU A 10 48.43 8.56 -2.03
C LEU A 10 47.05 9.21 -1.93
N LEU A 11 46.29 9.09 -3.02
CA LEU A 11 44.84 9.13 -3.04
C LEU A 11 44.38 7.98 -2.14
N PHE A 12 44.41 8.20 -0.83
CA PHE A 12 43.57 7.48 0.10
C PHE A 12 42.13 7.88 -0.24
N VAL A 13 41.58 7.22 -1.26
CA VAL A 13 40.14 7.12 -1.43
C VAL A 13 39.67 6.45 -0.16
N LYS A 14 39.20 7.26 0.80
CA LYS A 14 38.44 6.73 1.92
C LYS A 14 37.22 6.09 1.29
N LEU A 15 37.25 4.76 1.16
CA LEU A 15 36.07 3.95 0.95
C LEU A 15 35.17 4.28 2.15
N THR A 16 34.24 5.19 1.95
CA THR A 16 33.17 5.45 2.90
C THR A 16 32.32 4.20 2.87
N LEU A 17 32.57 3.32 3.83
CA LEU A 17 31.74 2.17 4.14
C LEU A 17 30.34 2.72 4.41
N ALA A 18 29.45 2.57 3.42
CA ALA A 18 28.15 3.20 3.40
C ALA A 18 27.13 2.26 4.04
N GLN A 19 26.20 2.85 4.79
CA GLN A 19 25.03 2.13 5.28
C GLN A 19 24.09 1.90 4.09
N GLU A 20 23.69 0.65 3.87
CA GLU A 20 22.87 0.25 2.75
C GLU A 20 21.47 -0.13 3.21
N LEU A 21 20.48 0.18 2.39
CA LEU A 21 19.09 -0.14 2.65
C LEU A 21 18.55 -0.99 1.52
N TYR A 22 17.99 -2.12 1.89
CA TYR A 22 17.45 -3.11 1.00
C TYR A 22 15.95 -3.30 1.23
N VAL A 23 15.21 -3.43 0.14
CA VAL A 23 13.87 -4.02 0.15
C VAL A 23 13.99 -5.38 -0.51
N CYS A 24 13.66 -6.44 0.22
CA CYS A 24 13.94 -7.81 -0.19
C CYS A 24 12.84 -8.79 0.22
N GLU A 25 12.80 -9.94 -0.43
CA GLU A 25 11.79 -11.00 -0.20
C GLU A 25 12.07 -11.80 1.07
N SER A 26 13.35 -12.00 1.39
CA SER A 26 13.80 -12.65 2.62
C SER A 26 15.22 -12.21 3.00
N TYR A 27 15.77 -12.77 4.08
CA TYR A 27 17.13 -12.53 4.54
C TYR A 27 17.70 -13.80 5.19
N SER A 28 19.02 -13.95 5.17
CA SER A 28 19.74 -15.07 5.79
C SER A 28 19.94 -14.88 7.30
N GLU A 29 20.40 -15.92 8.00
CA GLU A 29 20.70 -15.87 9.44
C GLU A 29 21.77 -14.84 9.79
N ASP A 30 22.70 -14.55 8.88
CA ASP A 30 23.76 -13.54 9.02
C ASP A 30 23.33 -12.14 8.53
N GLY A 31 22.05 -11.94 8.22
CA GLY A 31 21.51 -10.62 7.87
C GLY A 31 21.78 -10.18 6.45
N LYS A 32 21.98 -11.12 5.51
CA LYS A 32 22.15 -10.80 4.09
C LYS A 32 20.81 -10.85 3.35
N PRO A 33 20.49 -9.84 2.53
CA PRO A 33 19.20 -9.78 1.86
C PRO A 33 19.13 -10.78 0.69
N VAL A 34 17.95 -11.33 0.46
CA VAL A 34 17.65 -12.26 -0.64
C VAL A 34 16.46 -11.74 -1.43
N GLY A 35 16.57 -11.70 -2.77
CA GLY A 35 15.51 -11.14 -3.63
C GLY A 35 15.41 -9.62 -3.52
N VAL A 36 16.56 -8.92 -3.51
CA VAL A 36 16.60 -7.44 -3.45
C VAL A 36 15.99 -6.85 -4.72
N SER A 37 15.09 -5.89 -4.57
CA SER A 37 14.59 -5.11 -5.70
C SER A 37 14.20 -3.68 -5.31
N ASN A 38 14.43 -2.75 -6.25
CA ASN A 38 13.94 -1.38 -6.18
C ASN A 38 12.61 -1.19 -6.92
N ASN A 39 12.12 -2.25 -7.56
CA ASN A 39 10.77 -2.32 -8.12
C ASN A 39 10.14 -3.65 -7.70
N ILE A 40 9.13 -3.61 -6.84
CA ILE A 40 8.44 -4.80 -6.35
C ILE A 40 7.05 -4.89 -6.93
N LYS A 41 6.59 -6.13 -7.12
CA LYS A 41 5.21 -6.41 -7.49
C LYS A 41 4.44 -6.87 -6.25
N ILE A 42 3.29 -6.25 -6.01
CA ILE A 42 2.39 -6.59 -4.92
C ILE A 42 1.12 -7.20 -5.47
N LYS A 43 0.48 -8.02 -4.63
CA LYS A 43 -0.88 -8.49 -4.87
C LYS A 43 -1.86 -7.36 -4.56
N PRO A 44 -3.10 -7.42 -5.07
CA PRO A 44 -4.10 -6.38 -4.82
C PRO A 44 -4.45 -6.15 -3.34
N TYR A 45 -4.30 -7.16 -2.50
CA TYR A 45 -4.52 -7.08 -1.05
C TYR A 45 -3.26 -6.68 -0.28
N GLY A 46 -2.16 -6.45 -0.99
CA GLY A 46 -0.85 -6.18 -0.46
C GLY A 46 0.07 -7.39 -0.48
N SER A 47 1.37 -7.11 -0.38
CA SER A 47 2.41 -8.11 -0.18
C SER A 47 3.39 -7.61 0.88
N ALA A 48 3.85 -8.51 1.74
CA ALA A 48 4.88 -8.20 2.73
C ALA A 48 6.27 -8.35 2.12
N PHE A 49 7.14 -7.40 2.41
CA PHE A 49 8.56 -7.40 2.09
C PHE A 49 9.37 -7.05 3.34
N TYR A 50 10.64 -7.44 3.36
CA TYR A 50 11.57 -7.04 4.40
C TYR A 50 12.29 -5.76 4.00
N ILE A 51 12.40 -4.83 4.95
CA ILE A 51 13.22 -3.63 4.86
C ILE A 51 14.42 -3.87 5.77
N LEU A 52 15.60 -3.99 5.15
CA LEU A 52 16.84 -4.37 5.82
C LEU A 52 17.85 -3.23 5.71
N LEU A 53 18.37 -2.80 6.85
CA LEU A 53 19.53 -1.93 6.98
C LEU A 53 20.76 -2.80 7.17
N ASP A 54 21.75 -2.70 6.29
CA ASP A 54 23.07 -3.34 6.45
C ASP A 54 24.12 -2.25 6.72
N ASN A 55 25.02 -2.51 7.66
CA ASN A 55 26.09 -1.61 8.05
C ASN A 55 27.33 -2.42 8.38
N GLU A 56 28.47 -2.08 7.76
CA GLU A 56 29.70 -2.85 8.01
C GLU A 56 30.21 -2.80 9.46
N LYS A 57 29.78 -1.81 10.23
CA LYS A 57 30.13 -1.64 11.65
C LYS A 57 28.90 -1.81 12.53
N PRO A 58 29.08 -2.20 13.81
CA PRO A 58 27.97 -2.27 14.75
C PRO A 58 27.18 -0.96 14.81
N LEU A 59 25.85 -1.11 14.86
CA LEU A 59 24.90 -0.03 15.02
C LEU A 59 25.01 0.52 16.44
N LYS A 60 25.56 1.74 16.56
CA LYS A 60 25.87 2.34 17.87
C LYS A 60 24.62 2.69 18.68
N ASP A 61 23.53 2.98 18.00
CA ASP A 61 22.27 3.42 18.58
C ASP A 61 21.39 2.21 18.87
N LYS A 62 20.91 2.05 20.11
CA LYS A 62 19.98 0.96 20.50
C LYS A 62 18.60 1.04 19.84
N SER A 63 18.28 2.17 19.23
CA SER A 63 16.99 2.39 18.61
C SER A 63 17.17 3.10 17.29
N LEU A 64 16.54 2.52 16.27
CA LEU A 64 16.45 3.06 14.93
C LEU A 64 15.00 3.39 14.61
N PHE A 65 14.81 4.39 13.76
CA PHE A 65 13.48 4.81 13.31
C PHE A 65 13.41 4.67 11.80
N LEU A 66 12.59 3.73 11.35
CA LEU A 66 12.23 3.56 9.96
C LEU A 66 11.12 4.55 9.61
N PHE A 67 11.28 5.25 8.50
CA PHE A 67 10.25 6.06 7.88
C PHE A 67 10.00 5.58 6.46
N ILE A 68 8.73 5.54 6.10
CA ILE A 68 8.26 5.24 4.75
C ILE A 68 7.42 6.44 4.34
N ASP A 69 7.90 7.18 3.37
CA ASP A 69 7.17 8.27 2.75
C ASP A 69 6.65 7.83 1.38
N LYS A 70 5.48 8.33 0.99
CA LYS A 70 4.89 8.03 -0.32
C LYS A 70 4.77 9.27 -1.18
N PHE A 71 5.09 9.13 -2.46
CA PHE A 71 5.04 10.23 -3.41
C PHE A 71 3.60 10.56 -3.81
N TYR A 72 3.17 11.78 -3.48
CA TYR A 72 1.85 12.30 -3.80
C TYR A 72 1.95 13.79 -4.16
N ASP A 73 1.26 14.21 -5.22
CA ASP A 73 1.16 15.61 -5.65
C ASP A 73 2.54 16.29 -5.82
N GLY A 74 3.50 15.58 -6.43
CA GLY A 74 4.83 16.12 -6.72
C GLY A 74 5.82 16.09 -5.56
N LYS A 75 5.46 15.56 -4.39
CA LYS A 75 6.37 15.45 -3.23
C LYS A 75 6.18 14.17 -2.43
N PHE A 76 7.22 13.76 -1.71
CA PHE A 76 7.11 12.72 -0.69
C PHE A 76 6.39 13.27 0.54
N LYS A 77 5.45 12.51 1.09
CA LYS A 77 4.71 12.83 2.32
C LYS A 77 4.81 11.63 3.27
N PRO A 78 4.83 11.86 4.60
CA PRO A 78 4.81 10.79 5.60
C PRO A 78 3.68 9.79 5.33
N PHE A 79 4.03 8.50 5.29
CA PHE A 79 3.08 7.42 5.08
C PHE A 79 3.04 6.46 6.27
N GLU A 80 4.20 5.99 6.74
CA GLU A 80 4.30 5.13 7.93
C GLU A 80 5.64 5.36 8.66
N SER A 81 5.69 5.04 9.95
CA SER A 81 6.94 4.99 10.71
C SER A 81 7.00 3.82 11.69
N LYS A 82 8.20 3.31 11.97
CA LYS A 82 8.40 2.20 12.90
C LYS A 82 9.68 2.38 13.71
N LYS A 83 9.61 2.15 15.02
CA LYS A 83 10.80 2.04 15.88
C LYS A 83 11.30 0.60 15.85
N LEU A 84 12.60 0.42 15.65
CA LEU A 84 13.30 -0.86 15.76
C LEU A 84 14.27 -0.77 16.94
N GLU A 85 14.33 -1.84 17.74
CA GLU A 85 15.34 -2.01 18.76
C GLU A 85 16.44 -2.90 18.19
N VAL A 86 17.69 -2.49 18.40
CA VAL A 86 18.89 -3.19 17.90
C VAL A 86 19.87 -3.36 19.04
N GLU A 87 20.57 -4.49 19.04
CA GLU A 87 21.61 -4.74 20.01
C GLU A 87 22.89 -4.01 19.62
N LYS A 88 23.74 -3.69 20.61
CA LYS A 88 24.94 -2.86 20.39
C LYS A 88 25.94 -3.44 19.41
N GLU A 89 25.93 -4.76 19.23
CA GLU A 89 26.86 -5.48 18.36
C GLU A 89 26.26 -5.79 16.98
N ASP A 90 24.97 -5.51 16.77
CA ASP A 90 24.30 -5.80 15.51
C ASP A 90 24.85 -4.91 14.40
N THR A 91 25.25 -5.53 13.29
CA THR A 91 25.67 -4.82 12.07
C THR A 91 24.50 -4.55 11.14
N TRP A 92 23.31 -5.08 11.41
CA TRP A 92 22.15 -4.94 10.54
C TRP A 92 20.86 -4.87 11.36
N ALA A 93 19.79 -4.40 10.73
CA ALA A 93 18.45 -4.36 11.32
C ALA A 93 17.42 -4.67 10.25
N VAL A 94 16.38 -5.44 10.58
CA VAL A 94 15.34 -5.82 9.62
C VAL A 94 13.95 -5.65 10.21
N THR A 95 12.99 -5.31 9.37
CA THR A 95 11.57 -5.41 9.72
C THR A 95 10.72 -5.72 8.50
N SER A 96 9.61 -6.42 8.69
CA SER A 96 8.63 -6.64 7.63
C SER A 96 7.69 -5.42 7.50
N PHE A 97 7.34 -5.10 6.26
CA PHE A 97 6.33 -4.09 5.92
C PHE A 97 5.42 -4.59 4.81
N GLU A 98 4.11 -4.40 4.97
CA GLU A 98 3.10 -4.80 3.99
C GLU A 98 2.73 -3.62 3.08
N PHE A 99 3.19 -3.68 1.82
CA PHE A 99 2.83 -2.68 0.82
C PHE A 99 1.47 -3.02 0.23
N LYS A 100 0.46 -2.17 0.47
CA LYS A 100 -0.92 -2.36 0.01
C LYS A 100 -1.29 -1.56 -1.22
N ASP A 101 -0.57 -0.47 -1.47
CA ASP A 101 -0.84 0.42 -2.59
C ASP A 101 0.35 0.48 -3.54
N PRO A 102 0.11 0.59 -4.86
CA PRO A 102 1.16 0.92 -5.80
C PRO A 102 1.57 2.39 -5.66
N GLY A 103 2.78 2.71 -6.10
CA GLY A 103 3.33 4.05 -6.11
C GLY A 103 4.84 4.06 -5.89
N VAL A 104 5.38 5.28 -5.78
CA VAL A 104 6.80 5.49 -5.47
C VAL A 104 6.92 5.87 -4.00
N TYR A 105 7.84 5.20 -3.31
CA TYR A 105 8.11 5.36 -1.88
C TYR A 105 9.55 5.81 -1.67
N GLU A 106 9.78 6.63 -0.65
CA GLU A 106 11.10 6.93 -0.09
C GLU A 106 11.17 6.31 1.29
N ILE A 107 12.13 5.40 1.49
CA ILE A 107 12.31 4.63 2.71
C ILE A 107 13.65 5.04 3.32
N TYR A 108 13.68 5.40 4.59
CA TYR A 108 14.93 5.81 5.25
C TYR A 108 14.96 5.48 6.73
N PHE A 109 16.17 5.31 7.25
CA PHE A 109 16.41 5.14 8.68
C PHE A 109 17.00 6.39 9.30
N LEU A 110 16.50 6.76 10.48
CA LEU A 110 17.11 7.73 11.39
C LEU A 110 17.65 7.02 12.63
N ASN A 111 18.71 7.55 13.21
CA ASN A 111 19.18 7.12 14.52
C ASN A 111 18.54 7.92 15.67
N SER A 112 18.95 7.64 16.92
CA SER A 112 18.41 8.32 18.11
C SER A 112 18.62 9.84 18.13
N SER A 113 19.64 10.32 17.41
CA SER A 113 19.95 11.74 17.24
C SER A 113 19.24 12.37 16.02
N GLN A 114 18.25 11.67 15.44
CA GLN A 114 17.52 12.06 14.23
C GLN A 114 18.41 12.22 12.98
N LYS A 115 19.64 11.68 13.00
CA LYS A 115 20.52 11.69 11.84
C LYS A 115 20.07 10.62 10.86
N ARG A 116 19.85 11.01 9.61
CA ARG A 116 19.57 10.08 8.51
C ARG A 116 20.80 9.22 8.23
N LEU A 117 20.61 7.90 8.32
CA LEU A 117 21.64 6.90 8.12
C LEU A 117 21.77 6.56 6.64
N THR A 118 20.63 6.23 6.02
CA THR A 118 20.53 5.85 4.61
C THR A 118 19.11 6.08 4.09
N THR A 119 18.94 6.08 2.77
CA THR A 119 17.66 6.28 2.09
C THR A 119 17.61 5.48 0.79
N GLN A 120 16.44 4.96 0.44
CA GLN A 120 16.19 4.20 -0.77
C GLN A 120 14.85 4.58 -1.37
N LYS A 121 14.79 4.67 -2.71
CA LYS A 121 13.52 4.79 -3.43
C LYS A 121 13.04 3.43 -3.89
N LEU A 122 11.75 3.17 -3.72
CA LEU A 122 11.10 1.92 -4.09
C LEU A 122 9.90 2.22 -4.99
N GLU A 123 9.82 1.57 -6.14
CA GLU A 123 8.63 1.55 -6.97
C GLU A 123 7.81 0.30 -6.65
N VAL A 124 6.51 0.48 -6.44
CA VAL A 124 5.58 -0.59 -6.11
C VAL A 124 4.49 -0.62 -7.17
N ASP A 125 4.33 -1.78 -7.80
CA ASP A 125 3.34 -2.03 -8.84
C ASP A 125 2.49 -3.25 -8.50
N PHE A 126 1.33 -3.41 -9.14
CA PHE A 126 0.63 -4.70 -9.12
C PHE A 126 1.29 -5.73 -10.04
N GLU A 127 1.23 -7.01 -9.66
CA GLU A 127 1.65 -8.16 -10.48
C GLU A 127 0.99 -8.17 -11.88
N GLU A 128 1.73 -8.55 -12.93
CA GLU A 128 1.26 -8.49 -14.32
C GLU A 128 0.09 -9.44 -14.62
N GLU A 129 0.00 -10.58 -13.96
CA GLU A 129 -1.11 -11.52 -14.10
C GLU A 129 -2.45 -10.83 -13.83
N TYR A 130 -2.48 -9.93 -12.83
CA TYR A 130 -3.62 -9.09 -12.53
C TYR A 130 -3.94 -8.08 -13.64
N LYS A 131 -2.93 -7.49 -14.27
CA LYS A 131 -3.10 -6.56 -15.40
C LYS A 131 -3.70 -7.29 -16.62
N SER A 132 -3.16 -8.47 -16.95
CA SER A 132 -3.53 -9.24 -18.15
C SER A 132 -4.93 -9.86 -18.11
N MET A 133 -5.43 -10.25 -16.93
CA MET A 133 -6.81 -10.75 -16.77
C MET A 133 -7.85 -9.65 -17.05
N ARG A 134 -7.48 -8.36 -16.90
CA ARG A 134 -8.38 -7.22 -17.12
C ARG A 134 -8.36 -6.69 -18.56
N THR A 135 -7.23 -6.82 -19.27
CA THR A 135 -7.09 -6.36 -20.67
C THR A 135 -7.81 -7.24 -21.70
N LYS A 136 -8.26 -8.46 -21.36
CA LYS A 136 -8.97 -9.33 -22.31
C LYS A 136 -10.41 -8.89 -22.65
N LYS A 137 -10.91 -7.79 -22.06
CA LYS A 137 -12.27 -7.25 -22.28
C LYS A 137 -12.31 -5.86 -22.93
N THR A 138 -11.19 -5.38 -23.50
CA THR A 138 -11.00 -3.99 -23.96
C THR A 138 -10.80 -3.83 -25.47
N ASN A 139 -11.59 -4.51 -26.31
CA ASN A 139 -11.69 -4.17 -27.73
C ASN A 139 -13.03 -3.46 -28.00
N ASN A 140 -13.22 -2.26 -27.43
CA ASN A 140 -14.10 -1.19 -27.92
C ASN A 140 -14.18 -0.05 -26.89
N LEU A 141 -13.22 0.88 -26.94
CA LEU A 141 -13.26 2.12 -26.16
C LEU A 141 -13.99 3.20 -26.97
N GLY A 142 -15.31 3.07 -27.09
CA GLY A 142 -16.20 4.17 -27.47
C GLY A 142 -16.85 4.73 -26.21
N ASN A 143 -17.14 6.04 -26.16
CA ASN A 143 -17.76 6.76 -25.03
C ASN A 143 -18.75 5.90 -24.21
N VAL A 144 -18.27 5.26 -23.14
CA VAL A 144 -19.10 4.39 -22.30
C VAL A 144 -19.79 5.27 -21.27
N SER A 145 -21.09 5.48 -21.45
CA SER A 145 -21.97 6.02 -20.44
C SER A 145 -22.03 5.07 -19.24
N PHE A 146 -21.79 5.59 -18.03
CA PHE A 146 -21.82 4.87 -16.75
C PHE A 146 -23.21 4.36 -16.31
N THR A 147 -24.22 4.37 -17.20
CA THR A 147 -25.62 4.11 -16.89
C THR A 147 -26.07 2.66 -17.11
N GLY A 148 -25.14 1.71 -17.29
CA GLY A 148 -25.46 0.29 -17.52
C GLY A 148 -26.10 -0.38 -16.29
N THR A 149 -27.19 -1.12 -16.51
CA THR A 149 -28.05 -1.79 -15.51
C THR A 149 -27.47 -3.06 -14.89
N ASN A 150 -26.29 -3.52 -15.34
CA ASN A 150 -25.67 -4.75 -14.89
C ASN A 150 -24.39 -4.44 -14.09
N LYS A 151 -24.51 -3.78 -12.94
CA LYS A 151 -23.39 -3.59 -12.01
C LYS A 151 -23.58 -4.53 -10.82
N SER A 152 -22.51 -5.19 -10.38
CA SER A 152 -22.55 -5.95 -9.12
C SER A 152 -21.72 -5.24 -8.06
N PHE A 153 -22.37 -4.78 -7.00
CA PHE A 153 -21.74 -4.31 -5.78
C PHE A 153 -21.95 -5.40 -4.73
N ILE A 154 -20.88 -6.07 -4.31
CA ILE A 154 -20.92 -7.19 -3.38
C ILE A 154 -20.01 -6.89 -2.19
N PHE A 155 -20.49 -7.14 -0.98
CA PHE A 155 -19.62 -7.29 0.19
C PHE A 155 -19.21 -8.75 0.31
N CYS A 156 -17.96 -9.01 0.66
CA CYS A 156 -17.40 -10.35 0.76
C CYS A 156 -16.28 -10.40 1.79
N GLU A 157 -16.01 -11.59 2.32
CA GLU A 157 -14.93 -11.78 3.29
C GLU A 157 -13.55 -11.64 2.65
N LEU A 158 -13.44 -11.98 1.36
CA LEU A 158 -12.19 -12.00 0.62
C LEU A 158 -12.43 -11.91 -0.90
N VAL A 159 -11.41 -11.44 -1.61
CA VAL A 159 -11.34 -11.46 -3.07
C VAL A 159 -10.14 -12.29 -3.51
N ILE A 160 -10.41 -13.41 -4.19
CA ILE A 160 -9.36 -14.32 -4.71
C ILE A 160 -9.49 -14.36 -6.23
N ASN A 161 -8.38 -14.11 -6.94
CA ASN A 161 -8.31 -14.13 -8.40
C ASN A 161 -9.44 -13.31 -9.05
N ASN A 162 -9.65 -12.06 -8.58
CA ASN A 162 -10.70 -11.14 -9.04
C ASN A 162 -12.13 -11.65 -8.88
N LYS A 163 -12.37 -12.60 -7.97
CA LYS A 163 -13.71 -13.09 -7.67
C LYS A 163 -14.00 -12.91 -6.18
N PRO A 164 -15.13 -12.30 -5.82
CA PRO A 164 -15.56 -12.25 -4.44
C PRO A 164 -15.80 -13.68 -3.93
N LYS A 165 -15.35 -13.95 -2.72
CA LYS A 165 -15.54 -15.22 -2.00
C LYS A 165 -16.32 -14.96 -0.73
N ASN A 166 -17.27 -15.83 -0.45
CA ASN A 166 -18.19 -15.70 0.68
C ASN A 166 -18.90 -14.33 0.66
N PRO A 167 -19.77 -14.07 -0.34
CA PRO A 167 -20.59 -12.87 -0.34
C PRO A 167 -21.42 -12.80 0.94
N LEU A 168 -21.52 -11.61 1.53
CA LEU A 168 -22.20 -11.40 2.79
C LEU A 168 -23.03 -10.11 2.75
N SER A 169 -24.08 -10.08 3.57
CA SER A 169 -24.88 -8.89 3.87
C SER A 169 -24.81 -8.50 5.35
N ILE A 170 -24.18 -9.34 6.17
CA ILE A 170 -23.96 -9.14 7.61
C ILE A 170 -22.48 -9.45 7.90
N LEU A 171 -21.80 -8.52 8.55
CA LEU A 171 -20.41 -8.61 8.97
C LEU A 171 -20.31 -8.72 10.49
N SER A 172 -19.54 -9.68 11.02
CA SER A 172 -19.33 -9.80 12.46
C SER A 172 -18.04 -9.10 12.89
N LEU A 173 -18.14 -8.17 13.84
CA LEU A 173 -16.98 -7.55 14.47
C LEU A 173 -16.10 -8.57 15.19
N THR A 174 -16.70 -9.61 15.79
CA THR A 174 -15.94 -10.60 16.57
C THR A 174 -15.23 -11.63 15.69
N GLN A 175 -15.82 -12.01 14.55
CA GLN A 175 -15.26 -13.05 13.68
C GLN A 175 -14.31 -12.50 12.63
N SER A 176 -14.57 -11.31 12.08
CA SER A 176 -13.78 -10.73 10.99
C SER A 176 -13.02 -9.47 11.39
N GLU A 177 -12.94 -9.17 12.70
CA GLU A 177 -12.34 -7.94 13.24
C GLU A 177 -12.92 -6.67 12.60
N GLY A 178 -14.19 -6.74 12.16
CA GLY A 178 -14.87 -5.64 11.47
C GLY A 178 -14.37 -5.34 10.06
N LYS A 179 -13.46 -6.15 9.50
CA LYS A 179 -12.95 -5.97 8.14
C LYS A 179 -13.84 -6.62 7.09
N VAL A 180 -14.21 -5.87 6.05
CA VAL A 180 -14.92 -6.39 4.86
C VAL A 180 -14.23 -5.97 3.56
N PHE A 181 -14.38 -6.78 2.52
CA PHE A 181 -14.03 -6.40 1.15
C PHE A 181 -15.28 -5.98 0.37
N VAL A 182 -15.18 -4.83 -0.28
CA VAL A 182 -16.15 -4.33 -1.25
C VAL A 182 -15.66 -4.69 -2.63
N TYR A 183 -16.44 -5.45 -3.40
CA TYR A 183 -16.19 -5.78 -4.80
C TYR A 183 -17.22 -5.09 -5.69
N LEU A 184 -16.76 -4.31 -6.66
CA LEU A 184 -17.58 -3.63 -7.65
C LEU A 184 -17.20 -4.12 -9.05
N ASN A 185 -18.17 -4.65 -9.79
CA ASN A 185 -18.01 -5.01 -11.20
C ASN A 185 -18.95 -4.18 -12.06
N ASN A 186 -18.39 -3.48 -13.04
CA ASN A 186 -19.12 -2.61 -13.97
C ASN A 186 -19.38 -3.29 -15.33
N ASN A 187 -18.99 -4.56 -15.47
CA ASN A 187 -19.02 -5.39 -16.69
C ASN A 187 -18.28 -4.82 -17.91
N SER A 188 -17.83 -3.58 -17.84
CA SER A 188 -17.14 -2.76 -18.82
C SER A 188 -16.12 -1.88 -18.10
N PRO A 189 -15.05 -1.44 -18.80
CA PRO A 189 -14.04 -0.54 -18.21
C PRO A 189 -14.65 0.67 -17.51
N PHE A 190 -14.08 1.07 -16.37
CA PHE A 190 -14.52 2.24 -15.64
C PHE A 190 -14.25 3.53 -16.42
N GLY A 191 -13.22 3.63 -17.26
CA GLY A 191 -12.92 4.86 -18.02
C GLY A 191 -12.58 6.08 -17.15
N ILE A 192 -12.33 5.88 -15.85
CA ILE A 192 -11.98 6.91 -14.88
C ILE A 192 -10.78 6.45 -14.05
N GLU A 193 -9.97 7.41 -13.58
CA GLU A 193 -8.74 7.12 -12.82
C GLU A 193 -8.94 7.18 -11.30
N LYS A 194 -10.08 7.72 -10.84
CA LYS A 194 -10.34 7.98 -9.43
C LYS A 194 -11.80 7.76 -9.09
N ILE A 195 -12.04 7.13 -7.95
CA ILE A 195 -13.36 7.03 -7.33
C ILE A 195 -13.33 7.65 -5.93
N LYS A 196 -14.50 8.08 -5.48
CA LYS A 196 -14.75 8.52 -4.11
C LYS A 196 -15.79 7.60 -3.50
N VAL A 197 -15.48 7.04 -2.34
CA VAL A 197 -16.38 6.15 -1.59
C VAL A 197 -16.79 6.86 -0.32
N LYS A 198 -18.10 6.94 -0.08
CA LYS A 198 -18.68 7.48 1.14
C LYS A 198 -19.28 6.35 1.96
N PHE A 199 -19.05 6.40 3.26
CA PHE A 199 -19.61 5.46 4.22
C PHE A 199 -20.58 6.22 5.10
N TRP A 200 -21.82 5.75 5.16
CA TRP A 200 -22.88 6.34 5.96
C TRP A 200 -23.34 5.32 6.98
N LYS A 201 -23.52 5.72 8.24
CA LYS A 201 -24.21 4.94 9.25
C LYS A 201 -25.68 5.36 9.27
N ILE A 202 -26.58 4.40 9.13
CA ILE A 202 -28.03 4.61 9.25
C ILE A 202 -28.39 4.62 10.74
N ASP A 203 -29.25 5.54 11.17
CA ASP A 203 -29.70 5.61 12.57
C ASP A 203 -30.61 4.42 12.89
N ASP A 204 -30.31 3.71 13.97
CA ASP A 204 -31.06 2.51 14.38
C ASP A 204 -32.54 2.82 14.73
N ASN A 205 -32.87 4.08 15.02
CA ASN A 205 -34.22 4.52 15.40
C ASN A 205 -34.98 5.24 14.26
N ASP A 206 -34.30 5.65 13.20
CA ASP A 206 -34.89 6.39 12.07
C ASP A 206 -34.08 6.17 10.80
N GLU A 207 -34.54 5.24 9.94
CA GLU A 207 -33.86 4.88 8.69
C GLU A 207 -33.69 6.06 7.70
N ASN A 208 -34.41 7.17 7.90
CA ASN A 208 -34.26 8.38 7.08
C ASN A 208 -33.12 9.28 7.56
N LYS A 209 -32.56 9.01 8.73
CA LYS A 209 -31.40 9.72 9.27
C LYS A 209 -30.15 8.91 9.02
N GLU A 210 -29.21 9.56 8.38
CA GLU A 210 -27.91 8.98 8.10
C GLU A 210 -26.81 9.94 8.51
N LYS A 211 -25.72 9.38 9.00
CA LYS A 211 -24.52 10.12 9.37
C LYS A 211 -23.37 9.67 8.47
N LEU A 212 -22.76 10.62 7.75
CA LEU A 212 -21.51 10.36 7.04
C LEU A 212 -20.43 10.06 8.08
N ILE A 213 -19.84 8.87 8.03
CA ILE A 213 -18.78 8.46 8.97
C ILE A 213 -17.39 8.55 8.35
N ASP A 214 -17.27 8.31 7.03
CA ASP A 214 -15.98 8.36 6.35
C ASP A 214 -16.14 8.69 4.86
N THR A 215 -15.07 9.20 4.25
CA THR A 215 -14.94 9.39 2.81
C THR A 215 -13.52 9.02 2.37
N LYS A 216 -13.41 7.93 1.59
CA LYS A 216 -12.14 7.47 1.01
C LYS A 216 -12.06 7.82 -0.47
N LYS A 217 -10.84 8.08 -0.94
CA LYS A 217 -10.54 8.32 -2.36
C LYS A 217 -9.57 7.24 -2.83
N TYR A 218 -9.88 6.60 -3.94
CA TYR A 218 -9.04 5.55 -4.51
C TYR A 218 -8.61 5.93 -5.91
N LYS A 219 -7.34 5.68 -6.23
CA LYS A 219 -6.86 5.67 -7.61
C LYS A 219 -7.18 4.29 -8.19
N ILE A 220 -7.79 4.27 -9.35
CA ILE A 220 -8.08 3.05 -10.11
C ILE A 220 -7.55 3.20 -11.52
N MET A 221 -7.44 2.10 -12.26
CA MET A 221 -7.05 2.18 -13.66
C MET A 221 -8.30 2.25 -14.55
N PRO A 222 -8.37 3.19 -15.51
CA PRO A 222 -9.53 3.35 -16.40
C PRO A 222 -9.93 2.09 -17.16
N GLU A 223 -8.98 1.21 -17.49
CA GLU A 223 -9.22 -0.01 -18.25
C GLU A 223 -9.85 -1.15 -17.42
N TRP A 224 -9.93 -1.01 -16.10
CA TRP A 224 -10.48 -2.04 -15.23
C TRP A 224 -11.99 -2.14 -15.36
N SER A 225 -12.53 -3.36 -15.46
CA SER A 225 -13.98 -3.60 -15.44
C SER A 225 -14.52 -3.94 -14.04
N ASP A 226 -13.63 -4.20 -13.10
CA ASP A 226 -13.92 -4.48 -11.71
C ASP A 226 -12.85 -3.88 -10.79
N LEU A 227 -13.22 -3.66 -9.54
CA LEU A 227 -12.34 -3.17 -8.50
C LEU A 227 -12.77 -3.75 -7.16
N PHE A 228 -11.85 -3.75 -6.22
CA PHE A 228 -12.18 -4.02 -4.83
C PHE A 228 -11.28 -3.24 -3.90
N PHE A 229 -11.77 -3.04 -2.68
CA PHE A 229 -11.06 -2.41 -1.59
C PHE A 229 -11.59 -2.97 -0.27
N SER A 230 -10.82 -2.84 0.80
CA SER A 230 -11.30 -3.20 2.14
C SER A 230 -11.72 -1.96 2.93
N TYR A 231 -12.59 -2.18 3.91
CA TYR A 231 -12.95 -1.21 4.92
C TYR A 231 -13.10 -1.92 6.27
N ASP A 232 -12.60 -1.28 7.32
CA ASP A 232 -12.64 -1.77 8.69
C ASP A 232 -13.70 -0.96 9.45
N PHE A 233 -14.69 -1.65 10.01
CA PHE A 233 -15.77 -1.08 10.81
C PHE A 233 -15.46 -1.24 12.30
N ASP A 234 -15.53 -0.15 13.05
CA ASP A 234 -15.26 -0.17 14.50
C ASP A 234 -16.52 -0.33 15.36
N ASN A 235 -17.71 -0.19 14.76
CA ASN A 235 -18.97 -0.16 15.50
C ASN A 235 -20.05 -0.98 14.79
N ILE A 236 -20.93 -1.61 15.58
CA ILE A 236 -22.13 -2.27 15.08
C ILE A 236 -23.12 -1.26 14.47
N GLY A 237 -24.00 -1.76 13.61
CA GLY A 237 -25.11 -1.01 13.01
C GLY A 237 -25.22 -1.26 11.50
N THR A 238 -26.18 -0.58 10.87
CA THR A 238 -26.39 -0.68 9.43
C THR A 238 -25.68 0.45 8.70
N TYR A 239 -24.95 0.12 7.64
CA TYR A 239 -24.13 1.05 6.88
C TYR A 239 -24.51 1.07 5.41
N ARG A 240 -24.65 2.25 4.83
CA ARG A 240 -24.77 2.46 3.39
C ARG A 240 -23.44 2.92 2.82
N ILE A 241 -22.95 2.21 1.82
CA ILE A 241 -21.71 2.55 1.12
C ILE A 241 -22.08 3.05 -0.27
N GLU A 242 -21.60 4.23 -0.62
CA GLU A 242 -21.86 4.87 -1.91
C GLU A 242 -20.57 5.15 -2.65
N ILE A 243 -20.53 4.83 -3.93
CA ILE A 243 -19.38 5.03 -4.81
C ILE A 243 -19.74 6.08 -5.85
N TYR A 244 -18.84 7.06 -6.00
CA TYR A 244 -18.94 8.14 -6.95
C TYR A 244 -17.67 8.21 -7.80
N ASP A 245 -17.78 8.78 -8.99
CA ASP A 245 -16.61 9.26 -9.72
C ASP A 245 -16.07 10.56 -9.11
N TYR A 246 -14.97 11.08 -9.67
CA TYR A 246 -14.35 12.31 -9.19
C TYR A 246 -15.16 13.59 -9.49
N ASN A 247 -16.10 13.52 -10.43
CA ASN A 247 -17.04 14.60 -10.77
C ASN A 247 -18.32 14.56 -9.91
N ASN A 248 -18.36 13.68 -8.91
CA ASN A 248 -19.52 13.42 -8.04
C ASN A 248 -20.71 12.76 -8.74
N ASN A 249 -20.51 12.13 -9.91
CA ASN A 249 -21.53 11.30 -10.52
C ASN A 249 -21.65 10.00 -9.72
N PHE A 250 -22.88 9.61 -9.40
CA PHE A 250 -23.17 8.38 -8.69
C PHE A 250 -22.85 7.16 -9.54
N ILE A 251 -22.11 6.20 -8.97
CA ILE A 251 -21.77 4.94 -9.64
C ILE A 251 -22.64 3.80 -9.13
N SER A 252 -22.65 3.57 -7.81
CA SER A 252 -23.39 2.47 -7.17
C SER A 252 -23.49 2.69 -5.66
N ALA A 253 -24.47 2.07 -5.03
CA ALA A 253 -24.56 1.96 -3.58
C ALA A 253 -24.97 0.55 -3.17
N ASN A 254 -24.62 0.15 -1.95
CA ASN A 254 -25.15 -1.05 -1.31
C ASN A 254 -25.12 -0.88 0.22
N THR A 255 -25.88 -1.70 0.93
CA THR A 255 -26.03 -1.67 2.39
C THR A 255 -25.45 -2.92 3.02
N LEU A 256 -24.80 -2.77 4.16
CA LEU A 256 -24.19 -3.82 4.96
C LEU A 256 -24.60 -3.66 6.42
N GLU A 257 -25.04 -4.75 7.06
CA GLU A 257 -25.23 -4.80 8.50
C GLU A 257 -23.93 -5.23 9.18
N VAL A 258 -23.56 -4.60 10.28
CA VAL A 258 -22.41 -4.97 11.12
C VAL A 258 -22.95 -5.36 12.50
N SER A 259 -22.75 -6.62 12.88
CA SER A 259 -23.17 -7.18 14.16
C SER A 259 -21.95 -7.59 15.01
N ASN A 260 -22.20 -8.02 16.25
CA ASN A 260 -21.20 -8.78 16.99
C ASN A 260 -21.03 -10.17 16.40
#